data_AF-A0A7W1BV81-F1
#
_entry.id   AF-A0A7W1BV81-F1
#
_cell.length_a   1.000
_cell.length_b   1.000
_cell.length_c   1.000
_cell.angle_alpha   90.00
_cell.angle_beta   90.00
_cell.angle_gamma   90.00
#
_symmetry.space_group_name_H-M   'P 1'
#
loop_
_entity.id
_entity.type
_entity.pdbx_description
1 polymer ?
#
loop_
_entity_poly.entity_id
_entity_poly.type
_entity_poly.pdbx_seq_one_letter_code
_entity_poly.pdbx_strand_id
1 'polypeptide(L)'
;EIRLSDGEAFLAETLVWTAGVKPSPLARGSALPVDEQGRLLVDRFLRVEGVEGAWGAGDAAAVPDETTGGLSPPTAQHGLRQGKRVAANIEAALAGRPLRPFVYANIGGVCSLGRYKGVATVKGLRFKGFLGWFLHRSYHLLAMPTWTRRVKIAMDWTVALLFPRDLAQLGSLGRPREPFEQASGDQPS
;
A
#
# COMPACT_ATOMS: atom_id res chain seq x y z
N GLU A 1 -10.45 -24.68 -12.17
CA GLU A 1 -10.00 -25.36 -10.95
C GLU A 1 -8.82 -24.60 -10.38
N ILE A 2 -8.80 -24.37 -9.07
CA ILE A 2 -7.71 -23.73 -8.33
C ILE A 2 -7.10 -24.80 -7.43
N ARG A 3 -5.79 -25.00 -7.51
CA ARG A 3 -5.04 -25.93 -6.65
C ARG A 3 -4.23 -25.16 -5.63
N LEU A 4 -4.35 -25.54 -4.37
CA LEU A 4 -3.52 -25.05 -3.28
C LEU A 4 -2.24 -25.89 -3.17
N SER A 5 -1.23 -25.35 -2.47
CA SER A 5 0.06 -26.01 -2.27
C SER A 5 -0.01 -27.27 -1.41
N ASP A 6 -1.07 -27.44 -0.63
CA ASP A 6 -1.37 -28.65 0.14
C ASP A 6 -2.10 -29.74 -0.69
N GLY A 7 -2.36 -29.46 -1.97
CA GLY A 7 -3.02 -30.39 -2.88
C GLY A 7 -4.55 -30.29 -2.89
N GLU A 8 -5.16 -29.45 -2.05
CA GLU A 8 -6.60 -29.19 -2.11
C GLU A 8 -6.98 -28.49 -3.42
N ALA A 9 -8.12 -28.90 -4.00
CA ALA A 9 -8.62 -28.36 -5.25
C ALA A 9 -10.03 -27.81 -5.08
N PHE A 10 -10.24 -26.59 -5.57
CA PHE A 10 -11.52 -25.89 -5.51
C PHE A 10 -12.00 -25.51 -6.91
N LEU A 11 -13.29 -25.73 -7.17
CA LEU A 11 -13.94 -25.15 -8.34
C LEU A 11 -14.33 -23.70 -8.00
N ALA A 12 -13.86 -22.76 -8.82
CA ALA A 12 -14.19 -21.35 -8.71
C ALA A 12 -14.37 -20.76 -10.11
N GLU A 13 -15.45 -20.00 -10.29
CA GLU A 13 -15.70 -19.23 -11.52
C GLU A 13 -15.07 -17.84 -11.45
N THR A 14 -14.89 -17.29 -10.23
CA THR A 14 -14.24 -15.99 -9.99
C THR A 14 -13.19 -16.13 -8.89
N LEU A 15 -11.97 -15.71 -9.20
CA LEU A 15 -10.85 -15.64 -8.25
C LEU A 15 -10.50 -14.17 -7.99
N VAL A 16 -10.47 -13.77 -6.73
CA VAL A 16 -9.98 -12.45 -6.29
C VAL A 16 -8.68 -12.65 -5.53
N TRP A 17 -7.57 -12.16 -6.09
CA TRP A 17 -6.24 -12.32 -5.49
C TRP A 17 -5.78 -11.03 -4.82
N THR A 18 -5.62 -11.05 -3.49
CA THR A 18 -5.15 -9.91 -2.70
C THR A 18 -3.88 -10.20 -1.90
N ALA A 19 -3.24 -11.34 -2.16
CA ALA A 19 -2.11 -11.81 -1.37
C ALA A 19 -0.77 -11.42 -2.01
N GLY A 20 0.09 -10.76 -1.22
CA GLY A 20 1.49 -10.52 -1.55
C GLY A 20 1.74 -9.50 -2.66
N VAL A 21 2.62 -8.54 -2.40
CA VAL A 21 3.19 -7.68 -3.45
C VAL A 21 4.66 -8.04 -3.61
N LYS A 22 5.10 -8.21 -4.85
CA LYS A 22 6.51 -8.41 -5.17
C LYS A 22 7.13 -7.06 -5.56
N PRO A 23 8.33 -6.71 -5.04
CA PRO A 23 9.05 -5.53 -5.49
C PRO A 23 9.32 -5.56 -7.00
N SER A 24 9.44 -4.38 -7.61
CA SER A 24 9.67 -4.25 -9.05
C SER A 24 10.94 -5.01 -9.48
N PRO A 25 10.90 -5.78 -10.59
CA PRO A 25 12.08 -6.47 -11.10
C PRO A 25 13.17 -5.49 -11.57
N LEU A 26 12.82 -4.21 -11.81
CA LEU A 26 13.75 -3.16 -12.21
C LEU A 26 14.90 -3.00 -11.21
N ALA A 27 14.62 -3.08 -9.91
CA ALA A 27 15.64 -2.91 -8.88
C ALA A 27 16.67 -4.05 -8.94
N ARG A 28 16.21 -5.30 -9.07
CA ARG A 28 17.10 -6.47 -9.23
C ARG A 28 17.88 -6.46 -10.54
N GLY A 29 17.31 -5.92 -11.62
CA GLY A 29 17.99 -5.76 -12.91
C GLY A 29 18.96 -4.57 -12.96
N SER A 30 19.03 -3.77 -11.90
CA SER A 30 19.93 -2.63 -11.80
C SER A 30 21.22 -2.98 -11.06
N ALA A 31 22.24 -2.13 -11.16
CA ALA A 31 23.46 -2.24 -10.37
C ALA A 31 23.29 -1.71 -8.93
N LEU A 32 22.06 -1.40 -8.49
CA LEU A 32 21.78 -0.90 -7.15
C LEU A 32 21.71 -2.06 -6.15
N PRO A 33 22.14 -1.86 -4.89
CA PRO A 33 22.02 -2.88 -3.87
C PRO A 33 20.56 -3.14 -3.50
N VAL A 34 20.21 -4.42 -3.44
CA VAL A 34 18.88 -4.90 -3.10
C VAL A 34 18.95 -6.01 -2.07
N ASP A 35 17.88 -6.17 -1.28
CA ASP A 35 17.72 -7.29 -0.37
C ASP A 35 17.29 -8.58 -1.10
N GLU A 36 17.15 -9.68 -0.36
CA GLU A 36 16.70 -10.97 -0.87
C GLU A 36 15.32 -10.90 -1.55
N GLN A 37 14.44 -9.99 -1.09
CA GLN A 37 13.12 -9.77 -1.69
C GLN A 37 13.17 -8.86 -2.94
N GLY A 38 14.30 -8.23 -3.25
CA GLY A 38 14.48 -7.32 -4.39
C GLY A 38 14.11 -5.86 -4.11
N ARG A 39 14.05 -5.44 -2.84
CA ARG A 39 13.85 -4.04 -2.44
C ARG A 39 15.20 -3.34 -2.34
N LEU A 40 15.26 -2.06 -2.72
CA LEU A 40 16.47 -1.24 -2.58
C LEU A 40 16.92 -1.16 -1.12
N LEU A 41 18.20 -1.45 -0.86
CA LEU A 41 18.81 -1.26 0.45
C LEU A 41 19.04 0.23 0.67
N VAL A 42 18.43 0.78 1.73
CA VAL A 42 18.51 2.20 2.05
C VAL A 42 18.86 2.43 3.51
N ASP A 43 19.56 3.52 3.79
CA ASP A 43 19.86 3.96 5.14
C ASP A 43 18.66 4.64 5.82
N ARG A 44 18.82 5.02 7.11
CA ARG A 44 17.82 5.77 7.90
C ARG A 44 17.42 7.12 7.29
N PHE A 45 18.22 7.65 6.35
CA PHE A 45 17.96 8.91 5.64
C PHE A 45 17.31 8.69 4.28
N LEU A 46 16.99 7.45 3.92
CA LEU A 46 16.39 7.02 2.65
C LEU A 46 17.36 7.09 1.44
N ARG A 47 18.67 7.10 1.68
CA ARG A 47 19.71 7.01 0.64
C ARG A 47 19.99 5.56 0.32
N VAL A 48 20.18 5.24 -0.95
CA VAL A 48 20.62 3.91 -1.38
C VAL A 48 22.06 3.69 -0.90
N GLU A 49 22.31 2.54 -0.30
CA GLU A 49 23.64 2.23 0.25
C GLU A 49 24.70 2.20 -0.85
N GLY A 50 25.89 2.76 -0.60
CA GLY A 50 27.00 2.70 -1.54
C GLY A 50 26.82 3.44 -2.89
N VAL A 51 25.68 4.12 -3.12
CA VAL A 51 25.40 4.82 -4.38
C VAL A 51 25.08 6.28 -4.11
N GLU A 52 25.95 7.17 -4.56
CA GLU A 52 25.76 8.61 -4.44
C GLU A 52 24.60 9.10 -5.33
N GLY A 53 23.79 10.02 -4.81
CA GLY A 53 22.67 10.60 -5.54
C GLY A 53 21.46 9.68 -5.72
N ALA A 54 21.51 8.43 -5.25
CA ALA A 54 20.40 7.48 -5.31
C ALA A 54 19.60 7.44 -4.00
N TRP A 55 18.27 7.42 -4.12
CA TRP A 55 17.32 7.47 -3.00
C TRP A 55 16.20 6.47 -3.21
N GLY A 56 15.65 5.93 -2.12
CA GLY A 56 14.58 4.93 -2.16
C GLY A 56 13.51 5.14 -1.09
N ALA A 57 12.25 4.89 -1.45
CA ALA A 57 11.10 5.01 -0.55
C ALA A 57 9.95 4.10 -0.99
N GLY A 58 8.97 3.89 -0.11
CA GLY A 58 7.80 3.06 -0.36
C GLY A 58 8.13 1.57 -0.42
N ASP A 59 7.25 0.81 -1.08
CA ASP A 59 7.33 -0.65 -1.11
C ASP A 59 8.52 -1.18 -1.94
N ALA A 60 9.17 -0.30 -2.71
CA ALA A 60 10.37 -0.61 -3.49
C ALA A 60 11.66 -0.54 -2.66
N ALA A 61 11.62 -0.04 -1.42
CA ALA A 61 12.80 0.14 -0.57
C ALA A 61 12.67 -0.59 0.77
N ALA A 62 13.76 -1.20 1.22
CA ALA A 62 13.89 -1.80 2.54
C ALA A 62 14.22 -0.69 3.56
N VAL A 63 13.22 0.13 3.90
CA VAL A 63 13.41 1.28 4.80
C VAL A 63 13.52 0.82 6.26
N PRO A 64 14.62 1.10 6.97
CA PRO A 64 14.73 0.79 8.40
C PRO A 64 13.69 1.54 9.23
N ASP A 65 13.10 0.85 10.21
CA ASP A 65 12.20 1.44 11.20
C ASP A 65 12.85 1.36 12.59
N GLU A 66 13.39 2.49 13.03
CA GLU A 66 14.03 2.63 14.35
C GLU A 66 13.07 2.37 15.52
N THR A 67 11.76 2.50 15.29
CA THR A 67 10.73 2.30 16.32
C THR A 67 10.50 0.83 16.63
N THR A 68 10.64 -0.03 15.62
CA THR A 68 10.38 -1.47 15.72
C THR A 68 11.66 -2.31 15.66
N GLY A 69 12.80 -1.72 15.26
CA GLY A 69 14.07 -2.42 15.08
C GLY A 69 14.13 -3.29 13.81
N GLY A 70 13.15 -3.14 12.92
CA GLY A 70 13.04 -3.92 11.69
C GLY A 70 12.90 -3.03 10.45
N LEU A 71 12.16 -3.51 9.46
CA LEU A 71 11.83 -2.74 8.25
C LEU A 71 10.42 -2.15 8.36
N SER A 72 10.25 -0.96 7.78
CA SER A 72 8.96 -0.32 7.64
C SER A 72 7.98 -1.23 6.89
N PRO A 73 6.75 -1.43 7.38
CA PRO A 73 5.77 -2.26 6.68
C PRO A 73 5.31 -1.58 5.38
N PRO A 74 4.96 -2.36 4.34
CA PRO A 74 4.55 -1.85 3.03
C PRO A 74 3.11 -1.31 3.10
N THR A 75 2.96 -0.11 3.64
CA THR A 75 1.66 0.56 3.73
C THR A 75 1.70 1.92 3.08
N ALA A 76 0.58 2.32 2.48
CA ALA A 76 0.43 3.63 1.86
C ALA A 76 0.75 4.80 2.83
N GLN A 77 0.48 4.62 4.12
CA GLN A 77 0.84 5.61 5.15
C GLN A 77 2.35 5.77 5.31
N HIS A 78 3.12 4.68 5.29
CA HIS A 78 4.58 4.73 5.30
C HIS A 78 5.09 5.35 4.01
N GLY A 79 4.66 4.86 2.85
CA GLY A 79 5.08 5.38 1.55
C GLY A 79 4.84 6.89 1.39
N LEU A 80 3.67 7.39 1.79
CA LEU A 80 3.38 8.83 1.73
C LEU A 80 4.29 9.66 2.63
N ARG A 81 4.61 9.18 3.83
CA ARG A 81 5.48 9.91 4.76
C ARG A 81 6.95 9.80 4.36
N GLN A 82 7.38 8.64 3.89
CA GLN A 82 8.72 8.42 3.32
C GLN A 82 8.93 9.33 2.11
N GLY A 83 7.94 9.45 1.23
CA GLY A 83 7.97 10.37 0.07
C GLY A 83 8.22 11.83 0.47
N LYS A 84 7.55 12.32 1.52
CA LYS A 84 7.81 13.67 2.04
C LYS A 84 9.21 13.81 2.65
N ARG A 85 9.68 12.78 3.37
CA ARG A 85 11.00 12.80 4.00
C ARG A 85 12.12 12.74 2.97
N VAL A 86 12.02 11.86 1.98
CA VAL A 86 13.04 11.70 0.93
C VAL A 86 13.15 12.98 0.10
N ALA A 87 12.04 13.61 -0.26
CA ALA A 87 12.05 14.89 -0.98
C ALA A 87 12.79 15.98 -0.18
N ALA A 88 12.50 16.11 1.12
CA ALA A 88 13.18 17.07 1.99
C ALA A 88 14.68 16.75 2.17
N ASN A 89 15.06 15.47 2.21
CA ASN A 89 16.45 15.07 2.33
C ASN A 89 17.23 15.27 1.02
N ILE A 90 16.60 15.07 -0.15
CA ILE A 90 17.18 15.39 -1.46
C ILE A 90 17.45 16.90 -1.53
N GLU A 91 16.47 17.73 -1.16
CA GLU A 91 16.62 19.19 -1.12
C GLU A 91 17.73 19.62 -0.13
N ALA A 92 17.83 18.95 1.02
CA ALA A 92 18.89 19.22 1.99
C ALA A 92 20.27 18.82 1.45
N ALA A 93 20.39 17.66 0.81
CA ALA A 93 21.64 17.18 0.23
C ALA A 93 22.17 18.13 -0.86
N LEU A 94 21.29 18.58 -1.77
CA LEU A 94 21.64 19.54 -2.82
C LEU A 94 22.09 20.89 -2.26
N ALA A 95 21.56 21.29 -1.10
CA ALA A 95 21.90 22.54 -0.42
C ALA A 95 23.04 22.40 0.61
N GLY A 96 23.67 21.22 0.75
CA GLY A 96 24.70 20.97 1.77
C GLY A 96 24.19 21.05 3.22
N ARG A 97 22.88 20.89 3.44
CA ARG A 97 22.25 20.91 4.76
C ARG A 97 22.20 19.51 5.39
N PRO A 98 22.18 19.41 6.73
CA PRO A 98 22.10 18.12 7.41
C PRO A 98 20.80 17.37 7.08
N LEU A 99 20.93 16.07 6.82
CA LEU A 99 19.81 15.17 6.56
C LEU A 99 19.06 14.84 7.85
N ARG A 100 17.77 14.49 7.72
CA ARG A 100 16.95 14.04 8.85
C ARG A 100 16.52 12.58 8.68
N PRO A 101 16.58 11.77 9.74
CA PRO A 101 16.16 10.38 9.63
C PRO A 101 14.65 10.27 9.40
N PHE A 102 14.23 9.18 8.78
CA PHE A 102 12.84 8.78 8.73
C PHE A 102 12.46 8.08 10.05
N VAL A 103 11.45 8.62 10.73
CA VAL A 103 10.87 8.02 11.95
C VAL A 103 9.36 8.02 11.78
N TYR A 104 8.72 6.87 11.98
CA TYR A 104 7.28 6.71 11.83
C TYR A 104 6.60 6.43 13.16
N ALA A 105 5.85 7.40 13.67
CA ALA A 105 4.90 7.15 14.75
C ALA A 105 3.60 6.56 14.17
N ASN A 106 3.32 5.30 14.48
CA ASN A 106 2.05 4.66 14.13
C ASN A 106 0.94 5.17 15.05
N ILE A 107 -0.02 5.90 14.48
CA ILE A 107 -1.14 6.49 15.22
C ILE A 107 -2.34 5.52 15.24
N GLY A 108 -2.26 4.41 14.50
CA GLY A 108 -3.28 3.37 14.44
C GLY A 108 -3.75 3.07 13.01
N GLY A 109 -4.81 2.27 12.90
CA GLY A 109 -5.31 1.78 11.62
C GLY A 109 -6.83 1.60 11.65
N VAL A 110 -7.46 1.66 10.48
CA VAL A 110 -8.90 1.51 10.31
C VAL A 110 -9.19 0.52 9.21
N CYS A 111 -10.19 -0.34 9.39
CA CYS A 111 -10.64 -1.31 8.39
C CYS A 111 -12.16 -1.46 8.44
N SER A 112 -12.82 -1.51 7.28
CA SER A 112 -14.25 -1.83 7.17
C SER A 112 -14.44 -3.30 6.75
N LEU A 113 -15.35 -4.00 7.43
CA LEU A 113 -15.68 -5.41 7.22
C LEU A 113 -17.04 -5.59 6.51
N GLY A 114 -17.53 -4.56 5.82
CA GLY A 114 -18.85 -4.54 5.17
C GLY A 114 -19.84 -3.55 5.78
N ARG A 115 -21.13 -3.65 5.39
CA ARG A 115 -22.18 -2.69 5.78
C ARG A 115 -22.23 -2.54 7.31
N TYR A 116 -21.94 -1.33 7.80
CA TYR A 116 -21.98 -0.93 9.21
C TYR A 116 -21.06 -1.70 10.16
N LYS A 117 -20.11 -2.49 9.64
CA LYS A 117 -19.12 -3.20 10.44
C LYS A 117 -17.73 -2.68 10.10
N GLY A 118 -17.01 -2.24 11.11
CA GLY A 118 -15.62 -1.81 10.99
C GLY A 118 -14.88 -1.93 12.30
N VAL A 119 -13.56 -1.91 12.20
CA VAL A 119 -12.63 -1.92 13.32
C VAL A 119 -11.68 -0.74 13.13
N ALA A 120 -11.50 0.05 14.18
CA ALA A 120 -10.59 1.18 14.18
C ALA A 120 -9.75 1.16 15.45
N THR A 121 -8.46 1.37 15.31
CA THR A 121 -7.54 1.62 16.42
C THR A 121 -6.98 3.01 16.24
N VAL A 122 -7.11 3.88 17.24
CA VAL A 122 -6.60 5.26 17.21
C VAL A 122 -5.87 5.52 18.53
N LYS A 123 -4.56 5.75 18.47
CA LYS A 123 -3.70 6.00 19.65
C LYS A 123 -3.92 4.99 20.80
N GLY A 124 -4.11 3.72 20.45
CA GLY A 124 -4.37 2.63 21.42
C GLY A 124 -5.84 2.39 21.78
N LEU A 125 -6.76 3.30 21.46
CA LEU A 125 -8.20 3.09 21.65
C LEU A 125 -8.76 2.22 20.52
N ARG A 126 -9.52 1.18 20.88
CA ARG A 126 -10.11 0.23 19.92
C ARG A 126 -11.63 0.43 19.81
N PHE A 127 -12.11 0.60 18.59
CA PHE A 127 -13.51 0.78 18.25
C PHE A 127 -13.96 -0.35 17.31
N LYS A 128 -15.19 -0.85 17.49
CA LYS A 128 -15.77 -1.95 16.69
C LYS A 128 -17.19 -1.60 16.24
N GLY A 129 -17.71 -2.38 15.29
CA GLY A 129 -19.09 -2.26 14.81
C GLY A 129 -19.34 -0.96 14.05
N PHE A 130 -20.48 -0.33 14.30
CA PHE A 130 -20.89 0.90 13.62
C PHE A 130 -19.91 2.06 13.84
N LEU A 131 -19.40 2.22 15.07
CA LEU A 131 -18.47 3.30 15.38
C LEU A 131 -17.12 3.12 14.66
N GLY A 132 -16.62 1.89 14.59
CA GLY A 132 -15.43 1.57 13.78
C GLY A 132 -15.66 1.80 12.29
N TRP A 133 -16.84 1.45 11.78
CA TRP A 133 -17.24 1.73 10.39
C TRP A 133 -17.33 3.24 10.09
N PHE A 134 -17.89 4.02 11.01
CA PHE A 134 -18.00 5.47 10.88
C PHE A 134 -16.62 6.13 10.90
N LEU A 135 -15.76 5.77 11.85
CA LEU A 135 -14.38 6.27 11.93
C LEU A 135 -13.58 5.95 10.67
N HIS A 136 -13.72 4.74 10.13
CA HIS A 136 -13.10 4.35 8.87
C HIS A 136 -13.52 5.27 7.71
N ARG A 137 -14.82 5.54 7.55
CA ARG A 137 -15.33 6.46 6.51
C ARG A 137 -14.84 7.88 6.71
N SER A 138 -14.96 8.42 7.92
CA SER A 138 -14.52 9.77 8.25
C SER A 138 -13.02 9.96 7.98
N TYR A 139 -12.18 8.99 8.35
CA TYR A 139 -10.75 9.02 8.06
C TYR A 139 -10.46 9.09 6.56
N HIS A 140 -11.08 8.21 5.77
CA HIS A 140 -10.87 8.18 4.32
C HIS A 140 -11.34 9.46 3.65
N LEU A 141 -12.48 10.03 4.09
CA LEU A 141 -12.98 11.29 3.57
C LEU A 141 -11.99 12.45 3.84
N LEU A 142 -11.45 12.52 5.04
CA LEU A 142 -10.46 13.54 5.43
C LEU A 142 -9.12 13.35 4.70
N ALA A 143 -8.72 12.11 4.43
CA ALA A 143 -7.50 11.78 3.71
C ALA A 143 -7.52 12.19 2.23
N MET A 144 -8.69 12.46 1.66
CA MET A 144 -8.82 12.92 0.28
C MET A 144 -8.23 14.32 0.11
N PRO A 145 -7.30 14.55 -0.84
CA PRO A 145 -6.65 15.86 -0.99
C PRO A 145 -7.59 16.96 -1.51
N THR A 146 -8.49 16.60 -2.43
CA THR A 146 -9.30 17.58 -3.20
C THR A 146 -10.70 17.74 -2.64
N TRP A 147 -11.15 18.99 -2.45
CA TRP A 147 -12.48 19.31 -1.92
C TRP A 147 -13.63 18.75 -2.77
N THR A 148 -13.55 18.89 -4.09
CA THR A 148 -14.54 18.36 -5.04
C THR A 148 -14.71 16.84 -4.89
N ARG A 149 -13.60 16.12 -4.67
CA ARG A 149 -13.61 14.67 -4.49
C ARG A 149 -14.20 14.26 -3.14
N ARG A 150 -14.02 15.08 -2.09
CA ARG A 150 -14.71 14.89 -0.80
C ARG A 150 -16.22 15.02 -0.94
N VAL A 151 -16.70 16.08 -1.59
CA VAL A 151 -18.14 16.31 -1.80
C VAL A 151 -18.76 15.16 -2.61
N LYS A 152 -18.11 14.75 -3.70
CA LYS A 152 -18.58 13.61 -4.51
C LYS A 152 -18.70 12.33 -3.68
N ILE A 153 -17.66 11.99 -2.92
CA ILE A 153 -17.67 10.80 -2.06
C ILE A 153 -18.81 10.88 -1.03
N ALA A 154 -19.03 12.05 -0.42
CA ALA A 154 -20.13 12.24 0.52
C ALA A 154 -21.50 12.08 -0.16
N MET A 155 -21.68 12.60 -1.37
CA MET A 155 -22.91 12.40 -2.16
C MET A 155 -23.13 10.94 -2.54
N ASP A 156 -22.12 10.27 -3.10
CA ASP A 156 -22.17 8.84 -3.47
C ASP A 156 -22.53 7.99 -2.25
N TRP A 157 -22.00 8.36 -1.08
CA TRP A 157 -22.28 7.74 0.20
C TRP A 157 -23.70 7.94 0.69
N THR A 158 -24.27 9.13 0.49
CA THR A 158 -25.66 9.45 0.82
C THR A 158 -26.63 8.73 -0.12
N VAL A 159 -26.34 8.72 -1.42
CA VAL A 159 -27.15 7.99 -2.42
C VAL A 159 -27.12 6.50 -2.14
N ALA A 160 -25.94 5.92 -1.83
CA ALA A 160 -25.81 4.51 -1.48
C ALA A 160 -26.47 4.10 -0.15
N LEU A 161 -26.92 5.05 0.69
CA LEU A 161 -27.79 4.76 1.84
C LEU A 161 -29.24 4.55 1.42
N LEU A 162 -29.69 5.26 0.38
CA LEU A 162 -31.08 5.27 -0.08
C LEU A 162 -31.33 4.28 -1.24
N PHE A 163 -30.30 3.99 -2.03
CA PHE A 163 -30.39 3.12 -3.21
C PHE A 163 -29.39 1.95 -3.12
N PRO A 164 -29.77 0.74 -3.58
CA PRO A 164 -28.83 -0.36 -3.77
C PRO A 164 -27.65 0.07 -4.65
N ARG A 165 -26.47 -0.52 -4.45
CA ARG A 165 -25.33 -0.27 -5.35
C ARG A 165 -25.71 -0.71 -6.76
N ASP A 166 -25.52 0.20 -7.71
CA ASP A 166 -25.64 -0.14 -9.11
C ASP A 166 -24.50 -1.12 -9.48
N LEU A 167 -24.88 -2.32 -9.91
CA LEU A 167 -23.96 -3.39 -10.33
C LEU A 167 -23.85 -3.42 -11.86
N ALA A 168 -23.97 -2.26 -12.51
CA ALA A 168 -23.69 -2.12 -13.93
C ALA A 168 -22.22 -2.49 -14.18
N GLN A 169 -22.00 -3.74 -14.58
CA GLN A 169 -20.72 -4.26 -14.99
C GLN A 169 -20.38 -3.64 -16.35
N LEU A 170 -19.61 -2.54 -16.36
CA LEU A 170 -18.94 -2.08 -17.56
C LEU A 170 -17.95 -3.17 -17.96
N GLY A 171 -18.36 -4.02 -18.90
CA GLY A 171 -17.63 -5.21 -19.29
C GLY A 171 -16.22 -4.86 -19.76
N SER A 172 -15.20 -5.18 -18.96
CA SER A 172 -13.84 -5.32 -19.46
C SER A 172 -13.69 -6.73 -20.04
N LEU A 173 -14.21 -6.92 -21.24
CA LEU A 173 -13.86 -8.04 -22.12
C LEU A 173 -12.42 -7.82 -22.60
N GLY A 174 -11.46 -8.36 -21.89
CA GLY A 174 -10.06 -8.38 -22.30
C GLY A 174 -9.31 -9.37 -21.44
N ARG A 175 -9.10 -10.58 -21.99
CA ARG A 175 -8.26 -11.69 -21.47
C ARG A 175 -7.66 -11.48 -20.07
N PRO A 176 -8.45 -11.65 -19.00
CA PRO A 176 -8.02 -11.32 -17.63
C PRO A 176 -6.92 -12.24 -17.08
N ARG A 177 -6.54 -13.31 -17.81
CA ARG A 177 -5.51 -14.28 -17.42
C ARG A 177 -4.08 -13.86 -17.80
N GLU A 178 -3.89 -13.09 -18.86
CA GLU A 178 -2.55 -12.70 -19.35
C GLU A 178 -1.70 -11.99 -18.28
N PRO A 179 -2.24 -11.06 -17.45
CA PRO A 179 -1.45 -10.44 -16.38
C PRO A 179 -1.06 -11.42 -15.27
N PHE A 180 -1.85 -12.47 -15.06
CA PHE A 180 -1.58 -13.48 -14.03
C PHE A 180 -0.45 -14.42 -14.47
N GLU A 181 -0.48 -14.87 -15.73
CA GLU A 181 0.55 -15.73 -16.33
C GLU A 181 1.92 -15.04 -16.40
N GLN A 182 1.94 -13.73 -16.74
CA GLN A 182 3.18 -12.95 -16.71
C GLN A 182 3.76 -12.79 -15.29
N ALA A 183 2.89 -12.72 -14.27
CA ALA A 183 3.32 -12.56 -12.89
C ALA A 183 3.78 -13.87 -12.23
N SER A 184 3.20 -15.02 -12.63
CA SER A 184 3.57 -16.34 -12.11
C SER A 184 4.88 -16.87 -12.69
N GLY A 185 5.36 -16.34 -13.82
CA GLY A 185 6.67 -16.69 -14.40
C GLY A 185 6.70 -18.07 -15.07
N ASP A 186 5.55 -18.72 -15.26
CA ASP A 186 5.46 -19.99 -15.96
C ASP A 186 5.57 -19.74 -17.46
N GLN A 187 6.74 -20.06 -18.04
CA GLN A 187 6.75 -20.47 -19.44
C GLN A 187 6.14 -21.87 -19.53
N PRO A 188 5.11 -22.08 -20.36
CA PRO A 188 4.56 -23.42 -20.53
C PRO A 188 5.62 -24.31 -21.19
N SER A 189 5.96 -25.39 -20.51
CA SER A 189 6.65 -26.56 -21.07
C SER A 189 5.77 -27.31 -22.05
#